data_AF-A0A1G5JVL5-F1
#
_entry.id   AF-A0A1G5JVL5-F1
#
_cell.length_a   1.000
_cell.length_b   1.000
_cell.length_c   1.000
_cell.angle_alpha   90.00
_cell.angle_beta   90.00
_cell.angle_gamma   90.00
#
_symmetry.space_group_name_H-M   'P 1'
#
loop_
_entity.id
_entity.type
_entity.pdbx_description
1 polymer ?
#
loop_
_entity_poly.entity_id
_entity_poly.type
_entity_poly.pdbx_seq_one_letter_code
_entity_poly.pdbx_strand_id
1 'polypeptide(L)' 'MLYRLTFALNEEEIVTTEMTSDKEDLVGATEEAFEQIEQEYGPQAALNLVAFSLLKLEGLKGI' A
#
# COMPACT_ATOMS: atom_id res chain seq x y z
N MET A 1 -5.84 -3.06 11.31
CA MET A 1 -6.63 -3.52 10.13
C MET A 1 -5.66 -4.02 9.06
N LEU A 2 -6.00 -5.09 8.33
CA LEU A 2 -5.13 -5.64 7.28
C LEU A 2 -5.50 -5.06 5.91
N TYR A 3 -4.50 -4.64 5.15
CA TYR A 3 -4.65 -4.11 3.81
C TYR A 3 -3.71 -4.84 2.84
N ARG A 4 -4.16 -4.96 1.59
CA ARG A 4 -3.29 -5.27 0.47
C ARG A 4 -2.88 -3.96 -0.20
N LEU A 5 -1.58 -3.76 -0.30
CA LEU A 5 -0.95 -2.63 -0.95
C LEU A 5 -0.39 -3.10 -2.30
N THR A 6 -0.85 -2.48 -3.39
CA THR A 6 -0.32 -2.70 -4.73
C THR A 6 0.10 -1.37 -5.33
N PHE A 7 1.33 -1.29 -5.83
CA PHE A 7 1.86 -0.09 -6.47
C PHE A 7 2.83 -0.44 -7.59
N ALA A 8 3.03 0.51 -8.50
CA ALA A 8 3.94 0.36 -9.63
C ALA A 8 5.09 1.38 -9.51
N LEU A 9 6.32 0.87 -9.45
CA LEU A 9 7.54 1.68 -9.38
C LEU A 9 7.90 2.28 -10.75
N ASN A 10 7.47 1.60 -11.81
CA ASN A 10 7.58 2.00 -13.21
C ASN A 10 6.59 1.13 -14.03
N GLU A 11 6.61 1.24 -15.35
CA GLU A 11 5.71 0.49 -16.24
C GLU A 11 5.96 -1.03 -16.26
N GLU A 12 7.14 -1.49 -15.81
CA GLU A 12 7.57 -2.89 -15.84
C GLU A 12 7.50 -3.58 -14.46
N GLU A 13 7.53 -2.80 -13.37
CA GLU A 13 7.64 -3.31 -12.00
C GLU A 13 6.42 -2.94 -11.15
N ILE A 14 5.59 -3.97 -10.89
CA ILE A 14 4.42 -3.90 -10.01
C ILE A 14 4.71 -4.72 -8.75
N VAL A 15 4.57 -4.09 -7.59
CA VAL A 15 4.72 -4.71 -6.28
C VAL A 15 3.34 -4.90 -5.67
N THR A 16 3.11 -6.07 -5.07
CA THR A 16 1.96 -6.31 -4.19
C THR A 16 2.46 -6.88 -2.88
N THR A 17 2.10 -6.22 -1.79
CA THR A 17 2.47 -6.60 -0.43
C THR A 17 1.27 -6.45 0.51
N GLU A 18 1.42 -6.93 1.74
CA GLU A 18 0.43 -6.76 2.80
C GLU A 18 0.96 -5.77 3.83
N MET A 19 0.07 -4.94 4.36
CA MET A 19 0.38 -4.01 5.42
C MET A 19 -0.71 -4.03 6.49
N THR A 20 -0.31 -3.77 7.72
CA THR A 20 -1.24 -3.60 8.83
C THR A 20 -1.20 -2.16 9.29
N SER A 21 -2.38 -1.54 9.41
CA SER A 21 -2.53 -0.16 9.88
C SER A 21 -3.53 -0.11 11.03
N ASP A 22 -3.22 0.64 12.08
CA ASP A 22 -4.13 0.90 13.20
C ASP A 22 -5.06 2.09 12.93
N LYS A 23 -4.92 2.74 11.78
CA LYS A 23 -5.79 3.84 11.35
C LYS A 23 -7.19 3.31 11.02
N GLU A 24 -8.19 3.98 11.56
CA GLU A 24 -9.60 3.62 11.37
C GLU A 24 -10.12 4.08 10.00
N ASP A 25 -9.50 5.11 9.42
CA ASP A 25 -9.87 5.70 8.14
C ASP A 25 -8.87 5.37 7.02
N LEU A 26 -9.37 5.40 5.78
CA LEU A 26 -8.58 5.07 4.59
C LEU A 26 -7.48 6.09 4.31
N VAL A 27 -7.65 7.36 4.72
CA VAL A 27 -6.66 8.41 4.47
C VAL A 27 -5.42 8.13 5.31
N GLY A 28 -5.59 7.90 6.62
CA GLY A 28 -4.48 7.54 7.50
C GLY A 28 -3.78 6.26 7.08
N ALA A 29 -4.54 5.22 6.66
CA ALA A 29 -3.94 3.98 6.17
C ALA A 29 -3.16 4.19 4.86
N THR A 30 -3.58 5.15 4.02
CA THR A 30 -2.88 5.53 2.79
C THR A 30 -1.58 6.28 3.11
N GLU A 31 -1.60 7.20 4.06
CA GLU A 31 -0.37 7.89 4.51
C GLU A 31 0.68 6.90 5.01
N GLU A 32 0.28 5.93 5.85
CA GLU A 32 1.18 4.86 6.31
C GLU A 32 1.68 3.97 5.16
N ALA A 33 0.86 3.74 4.12
CA ALA A 33 1.28 2.99 2.95
C ALA A 33 2.38 3.72 2.17
N PHE A 34 2.27 5.04 2.03
CA PHE A 34 3.32 5.85 1.42
C PHE A 34 4.59 5.84 2.26
N GLU A 35 4.49 6.00 3.58
CA GLU A 35 5.65 5.89 4.49
C GLU A 35 6.35 4.53 4.36
N GLN A 36 5.59 3.43 4.28
CA GLN A 36 6.15 2.09 4.07
C GLN A 36 6.88 1.97 2.73
N ILE A 37 6.29 2.49 1.64
CA ILE A 37 6.94 2.50 0.31
C ILE A 37 8.24 3.30 0.35
N GLU A 38 8.25 4.47 1.00
CA GLU A 38 9.45 5.29 1.14
C GLU A 38 10.56 4.58 1.92
N GLN A 39 10.19 3.86 2.99
CA GLN A 39 11.16 3.13 3.82
C GLN A 39 11.75 1.92 3.11
N GLU A 40 10.93 1.18 2.34
CA GLU A 40 11.36 -0.06 1.67
C GLU A 40 12.06 0.19 0.32
N TYR A 41 11.58 1.16 -0.47
CA TYR A 41 12.02 1.40 -1.85
C TYR A 41 12.71 2.75 -2.04
N GLY A 42 12.75 3.58 -1.00
CA GLY A 42 13.32 4.92 -1.00
C GLY A 42 12.32 6.02 -1.36
N PRO A 43 12.60 7.27 -1.00
CA PRO A 43 11.68 8.40 -1.19
C PRO A 43 11.36 8.68 -2.67
N GLN A 44 12.28 8.33 -3.58
CA GLN A 44 12.06 8.51 -5.01
C GLN A 44 10.98 7.57 -5.56
N ALA A 45 10.81 6.39 -4.96
CA ALA A 45 9.79 5.42 -5.36
C ALA A 45 8.38 5.96 -5.10
N ALA A 46 8.13 6.49 -3.90
CA ALA A 46 6.83 7.05 -3.52
C ALA A 46 6.43 8.25 -4.39
N LEU A 47 7.39 9.11 -4.75
CA LEU A 47 7.16 10.27 -5.62
C LEU A 47 6.88 9.90 -7.08
N ASN A 48 7.41 8.77 -7.55
CA ASN A 48 7.34 8.36 -8.95
C ASN A 48 6.33 7.23 -9.20
N LEU A 49 5.45 6.92 -8.25
CA LEU A 49 4.45 5.89 -8.45
C LEU A 49 3.57 6.22 -9.66
N VAL A 50 3.54 5.30 -10.63
CA VAL A 50 2.67 5.42 -11.80
C VAL A 50 1.28 4.86 -11.53
N ALA A 51 1.16 3.98 -10.52
CA ALA A 51 -0.10 3.44 -10.04
C ALA A 51 0.00 3.10 -8.55
N PHE A 52 -1.12 3.25 -7.84
CA PHE A 52 -1.26 2.94 -6.42
C PHE A 52 -2.67 2.44 -6.11
N SER A 53 -2.77 1.41 -5.29
CA SER A 53 -4.03 0.85 -4.80
C SER A 53 -3.84 0.31 -3.38
N LEU A 54 -4.75 0.70 -2.49
CA LEU A 54 -4.84 0.16 -1.14
C LEU A 54 -6.21 -0.48 -0.95
N LEU A 55 -6.24 -1.79 -0.74
CA LEU A 55 -7.46 -2.57 -0.56
C LEU A 55 -7.56 -3.06 0.89
N LYS A 56 -8.56 -2.59 1.62
CA LYS A 56 -8.89 -3.13 2.94
C LYS A 56 -9.35 -4.57 2.82
N LEU A 57 -8.70 -5.48 3.54
CA LEU A 57 -9.09 -6.88 3.61
C LEU A 57 -10.04 -7.06 4.80
N GLU A 58 -11.30 -6.62 4.64
CA GLU A 58 -12.35 -6.92 5.61
C GLU A 58 -12.88 -8.35 5.38
N GLY A 59 -12.85 -9.19 6.42
CA GLY A 59 -13.61 -10.44 6.45
C GLY A 59 -13.31 -11.41 5.30
N LEU A 60 -12.12 -12.02 5.30
CA LEU A 60 -11.99 -13.42 4.80
C LEU A 60 -12.73 -14.37 5.77
N LYS A 61 -14.03 -14.18 5.95
CA LYS A 61 -14.96 -15.16 6.51
C LYS A 61 -15.77 -15.68 5.34
N GLY A 62 -15.23 -16.70 4.70
CA GLY A 62 -15.87 -17.41 3.60
C GLY A 62 -14.81 -17.95 2.65
N ILE A 63 -14.18 -19.07 3.01
CA ILE A 63 -14.56 -20.44 2.62
C ILE A 63 -14.16 -21.36 3.78
#